data_AF-A0A8S3WI63-F1
#
_entry.id   AF-A0A8S3WI63-F1
#
_cell.length_a   1.000
_cell.length_b   1.000
_cell.length_c   1.000
_cell.angle_alpha   90.00
_cell.angle_beta   90.00
_cell.angle_gamma   90.00
#
_symmetry.space_group_name_H-M   'P 1'
#
loop_
_entity.id
_entity.type
_entity.pdbx_description
1 polymer ?
#
loop_
_entity_poly.entity_id
_entity_poly.type
_entity_poly.pdbx_seq_one_letter_code
_entity_poly.pdbx_strand_id
1 'polypeptide(L)'
;MLKDNVLEYLFYRFNPYFPERDLPVYEINPADPQDINVKLGLCHTLLDQKSPPVQKSQIIISLCLSLLTDALEVNARISCCVYPEIEWPSSVNTLATRMLDVALNSLKKHLILSDRFLISLLNFIWEAIIWNDKYRGMFVMDNGVYKLLDLITLTRPPIQCLALALLCDVARAGEAVAQMITWRASPAASDIHPILVRRGATIATLLAAIFRDECYIKKVNLSSDGVLQDLNYPLMSPEIREELKSYDVSQEPSTRVPESLAASDLAGSRMSKTILVLCSHYLTFKLNETWIETKTQCPGLLSQDNDILEEFLHIAKGWAKEVQQLQEGIIKKSKEKEYASECSLYEFLSRVRLNIALDALREIRCMARSTDHFQISHALLHDAVWEQQRRAELSKNLQAPIIKTYTAPLDVQVL
;
A
#
# COMPACT_ATOMS: atom_id res chain seq x y z
N MET A 1 -11.07 29.36 -28.24
CA MET A 1 -11.89 29.15 -29.44
C MET A 1 -12.30 27.70 -29.67
N LEU A 2 -11.39 26.72 -29.83
CA LEU A 2 -11.80 25.32 -30.10
C LEU A 2 -12.40 24.59 -28.89
N LYS A 3 -11.97 24.92 -27.66
CA LYS A 3 -12.57 24.40 -26.41
C LYS A 3 -13.99 24.94 -26.17
N ASP A 4 -14.24 26.18 -26.58
CA ASP A 4 -15.50 26.90 -26.33
C ASP A 4 -16.65 26.33 -27.17
N ASN A 5 -16.39 26.02 -28.45
CA ASN A 5 -17.39 25.42 -29.34
C ASN A 5 -17.79 23.99 -28.91
N VAL A 6 -16.89 23.24 -28.27
CA VAL A 6 -17.19 21.86 -27.83
C VAL A 6 -18.18 21.85 -26.66
N LEU A 7 -18.11 22.84 -25.76
CA LEU A 7 -19.05 23.00 -24.65
C LEU A 7 -20.44 23.36 -25.13
N GLU A 8 -20.57 24.32 -26.05
CA GLU A 8 -21.85 24.68 -26.66
C GLU A 8 -22.50 23.44 -27.31
N TYR A 9 -21.73 22.71 -28.13
CA TYR A 9 -22.23 21.49 -28.77
C TYR A 9 -22.56 20.36 -27.78
N LEU A 10 -21.82 20.23 -26.67
CA LEU A 10 -22.14 19.26 -25.62
C LEU A 10 -23.38 19.67 -24.82
N PHE A 11 -23.53 20.95 -24.48
CA PHE A 11 -24.71 21.48 -23.81
C PHE A 11 -25.95 21.29 -24.68
N TYR A 12 -25.92 21.68 -25.95
CA TYR A 12 -27.04 21.50 -26.86
C TYR A 12 -27.39 20.03 -27.14
N ARG A 13 -26.42 19.11 -27.05
CA ARG A 13 -26.62 17.69 -27.34
C ARG A 13 -26.96 16.83 -26.12
N PHE A 14 -26.52 17.24 -24.93
CA PHE A 14 -26.77 16.54 -23.66
C PHE A 14 -27.77 17.26 -22.76
N ASN A 15 -28.39 18.36 -23.22
CA ASN A 15 -29.52 18.97 -22.52
C ASN A 15 -30.59 17.89 -22.28
N PRO A 16 -30.81 17.42 -21.03
CA PRO A 16 -31.75 16.33 -20.77
C PRO A 16 -33.20 16.80 -20.78
N TYR A 17 -33.46 18.03 -21.20
CA TYR A 17 -34.79 18.62 -21.19
C TYR A 17 -35.59 18.11 -22.39
N PHE A 18 -36.50 17.21 -22.06
CA PHE A 18 -37.64 16.78 -22.85
C PHE A 18 -38.19 17.93 -23.71
N PRO A 19 -38.41 17.75 -25.02
CA PRO A 19 -38.97 18.78 -25.90
C PRO A 19 -40.43 19.19 -25.55
N GLU A 20 -41.02 18.60 -24.50
CA GLU A 20 -42.43 18.74 -24.16
C GLU A 20 -42.68 19.51 -22.84
N ARG A 21 -41.65 20.00 -22.15
CA ARG A 21 -41.83 20.83 -20.94
C ARG A 21 -41.53 22.30 -21.24
N ASP A 22 -42.52 23.17 -21.05
CA ASP A 22 -42.32 24.61 -20.94
C ASP A 22 -41.52 24.91 -19.67
N LEU A 23 -40.26 25.29 -19.83
CA LEU A 23 -39.41 25.72 -18.73
C LEU A 23 -39.51 27.25 -18.57
N PRO A 24 -39.33 27.76 -17.34
CA PRO A 24 -39.25 29.20 -17.12
C PRO A 24 -38.08 29.81 -17.90
N VAL A 25 -38.25 31.07 -18.33
CA VAL A 25 -37.38 31.79 -19.31
C VAL A 25 -35.87 31.75 -18.99
N TYR A 26 -35.49 31.61 -17.73
CA TYR A 26 -34.08 31.54 -17.30
C TYR A 26 -33.41 30.17 -17.52
N GLU A 27 -34.17 29.10 -17.76
CA GLU A 27 -33.64 27.77 -18.11
C GLU A 27 -33.53 27.56 -19.63
N ILE A 28 -34.18 28.40 -20.43
CA ILE A 28 -34.22 28.28 -21.89
C ILE A 28 -32.88 28.72 -22.53
N ASN A 29 -32.08 29.51 -21.81
CA ASN A 29 -30.73 29.88 -22.23
C ASN A 29 -29.92 30.37 -21.01
N PRO A 30 -28.94 29.61 -20.46
CA PRO A 30 -28.01 30.23 -19.54
C PRO A 30 -27.33 31.37 -20.30
N ALA A 31 -27.50 32.61 -19.83
CA ALA A 31 -26.98 33.80 -20.50
C ALA A 31 -25.47 33.74 -20.77
N ASP A 32 -24.76 32.84 -20.07
CA ASP A 32 -23.39 32.45 -20.36
C ASP A 32 -23.18 30.94 -20.12
N PRO A 33 -22.96 30.10 -21.16
CA PRO A 33 -22.59 28.69 -20.99
C PRO A 33 -21.22 28.48 -20.32
N GLN A 34 -20.44 29.55 -20.12
CA GLN A 34 -19.22 29.51 -19.32
C GLN A 34 -19.46 29.63 -17.82
N ASP A 35 -20.69 29.91 -17.36
CA ASP A 35 -21.02 30.02 -15.95
C ASP A 35 -20.64 28.73 -15.20
N ILE A 36 -19.79 28.93 -14.18
CA ILE A 36 -19.25 27.91 -13.29
C ILE A 36 -20.39 27.11 -12.64
N ASN A 37 -21.51 27.75 -12.32
CA ASN A 37 -22.65 27.11 -11.66
C ASN A 37 -23.39 26.13 -12.59
N VAL A 38 -23.48 26.44 -13.88
CA VAL A 38 -24.06 25.55 -14.88
C VAL A 38 -23.18 24.31 -15.05
N LYS A 39 -21.84 24.48 -15.04
CA LYS A 39 -20.87 23.36 -15.06
C LYS A 39 -20.99 22.47 -13.81
N LEU A 40 -21.13 23.06 -12.62
CA LEU A 40 -21.37 22.32 -11.37
C LEU A 40 -22.70 21.55 -11.42
N GLY A 41 -23.78 22.20 -11.84
CA GLY A 41 -25.10 21.58 -11.99
C GLY A 41 -25.06 20.39 -12.95
N LEU A 42 -24.40 20.54 -14.11
CA LEU A 42 -24.22 19.46 -15.07
C LEU A 42 -23.47 18.27 -14.47
N CYS A 43 -22.41 18.51 -13.70
CA CYS A 43 -21.70 17.44 -13.00
C CYS A 43 -22.63 16.68 -12.05
N HIS A 44 -23.45 17.38 -11.26
CA HIS A 44 -24.43 16.75 -10.37
C HIS A 44 -25.44 15.89 -11.16
N THR A 45 -26.06 16.46 -12.20
CA THR A 45 -27.03 15.73 -13.03
C THR A 45 -26.43 14.47 -13.66
N LEU A 46 -25.20 14.55 -14.18
CA LEU A 46 -24.53 13.39 -14.79
C LEU A 46 -24.15 12.31 -13.76
N LEU A 47 -23.82 12.69 -12.53
CA LEU A 47 -23.60 11.75 -11.43
C LEU A 47 -24.90 11.07 -10.97
N ASP A 48 -26.03 11.77 -11.03
CA ASP A 48 -27.35 11.27 -10.65
C ASP A 48 -27.95 10.27 -11.65
N GLN A 49 -27.58 10.35 -12.93
CA GLN A 49 -28.14 9.50 -13.97
C GLN A 49 -27.80 8.00 -13.81
N LYS A 50 -26.52 7.67 -13.55
CA LYS A 50 -26.04 6.29 -13.40
C LYS A 50 -24.79 6.25 -12.51
N SER A 51 -24.67 5.20 -11.69
CA SER A 51 -23.51 4.96 -10.83
C SER A 51 -22.86 3.60 -11.14
N PRO A 52 -21.65 3.54 -11.73
CA PRO A 52 -20.83 4.66 -12.17
C PRO A 52 -21.42 5.40 -13.38
N PRO A 53 -21.01 6.65 -13.61
CA PRO A 53 -21.33 7.36 -14.84
C PRO A 53 -20.83 6.56 -16.05
N VAL A 54 -21.59 6.56 -17.14
CA VAL A 54 -21.14 5.93 -18.40
C VAL A 54 -19.87 6.64 -18.91
N GLN A 55 -19.05 5.94 -19.70
CA GLN A 55 -17.77 6.47 -20.18
C GLN A 55 -17.88 7.87 -20.82
N LYS A 56 -18.95 8.12 -21.61
CA LYS A 56 -19.21 9.44 -22.20
C LYS A 56 -19.46 10.52 -21.13
N SER A 57 -20.26 10.22 -20.11
CA SER A 57 -20.50 11.13 -18.98
C SER A 57 -19.23 11.38 -18.18
N GLN A 58 -18.38 10.36 -17.98
CA GLN A 58 -17.08 10.54 -17.32
C GLN A 58 -16.18 11.54 -18.08
N ILE A 59 -16.16 11.49 -19.42
CA ILE A 59 -15.40 12.45 -20.24
C ILE A 59 -15.94 13.86 -20.08
N ILE A 60 -17.27 14.03 -20.13
CA ILE A 60 -17.91 15.35 -19.97
C ILE A 60 -17.63 15.91 -18.58
N ILE A 61 -17.76 15.09 -17.54
CA ILE A 61 -17.42 15.47 -16.16
C ILE A 61 -15.94 15.89 -16.07
N SER A 62 -15.02 15.13 -16.66
CA SER A 62 -13.58 15.45 -16.66
C SER A 62 -13.30 16.82 -17.29
N LEU A 63 -13.97 17.12 -18.41
CA LEU A 63 -13.86 18.42 -19.08
C LEU A 63 -14.44 19.54 -18.20
N CYS A 64 -15.61 19.33 -17.59
CA CYS A 64 -16.23 20.29 -16.68
C CYS A 64 -15.31 20.59 -15.49
N LEU A 65 -14.74 19.55 -14.85
CA LEU A 65 -13.80 19.70 -13.74
C LEU A 65 -12.57 20.50 -14.14
N SER A 66 -12.00 20.25 -15.32
CA SER A 66 -10.83 21.00 -15.80
C SER A 66 -11.15 22.48 -15.98
N LEU A 67 -12.34 22.79 -16.55
CA LEU A 67 -12.79 24.17 -16.72
C LEU A 67 -13.14 24.85 -15.40
N LEU A 68 -13.67 24.10 -14.44
CA LEU A 68 -13.93 24.59 -13.09
C LEU A 68 -12.61 24.92 -12.38
N THR A 69 -11.59 24.07 -12.53
CA THR A 69 -10.23 24.34 -12.04
C THR A 69 -9.67 25.62 -12.64
N ASP A 70 -9.70 25.77 -13.97
CA ASP A 70 -9.19 26.97 -14.64
C ASP A 70 -9.94 28.25 -14.20
N ALA A 71 -11.25 28.14 -13.92
CA ALA A 71 -12.07 29.28 -13.53
C ALA A 71 -11.91 29.70 -12.06
N LEU A 72 -11.37 28.83 -11.21
CA LEU A 72 -11.18 29.07 -9.78
C LEU A 72 -10.09 30.11 -9.48
N GLU A 73 -9.05 30.17 -10.31
CA GLU A 73 -8.00 31.19 -10.19
C GLU A 73 -8.54 32.62 -10.39
N VAL A 74 -9.61 32.76 -11.19
CA VAL A 74 -10.10 34.06 -11.65
C VAL A 74 -11.17 34.65 -10.72
N ASN A 75 -11.87 33.85 -9.91
CA ASN A 75 -13.14 34.27 -9.31
C ASN A 75 -13.35 33.85 -7.84
N ALA A 76 -12.96 34.73 -6.92
CA ALA A 76 -13.27 34.61 -5.49
C ALA A 76 -14.64 35.24 -5.09
N ARG A 77 -15.44 35.78 -6.03
CA ARG A 77 -16.59 36.65 -5.72
C ARG A 77 -17.87 36.43 -6.53
N ILE A 78 -18.03 35.29 -7.20
CA ILE A 78 -19.25 35.04 -7.98
C ILE A 78 -20.35 34.50 -7.07
N SER A 79 -21.40 35.29 -6.86
CA SER A 79 -22.70 34.83 -6.34
C SER A 79 -23.60 34.45 -7.52
N CYS A 80 -24.08 33.21 -7.58
CA CYS A 80 -24.99 32.77 -8.63
C CYS A 80 -26.41 33.29 -8.36
N CYS A 81 -27.01 33.99 -9.32
CA CYS A 81 -28.43 34.36 -9.26
C CYS A 81 -29.37 33.23 -9.72
N VAL A 82 -28.85 32.25 -10.47
CA VAL A 82 -29.64 31.19 -11.12
C VAL A 82 -29.80 29.95 -10.23
N TYR A 83 -28.76 29.61 -9.46
CA TYR A 83 -28.77 28.52 -8.48
C TYR A 83 -28.45 29.08 -7.09
N PRO A 84 -29.45 29.65 -6.39
CA PRO A 84 -29.23 30.28 -5.09
C PRO A 84 -28.76 29.28 -4.01
N GLU A 85 -28.95 27.98 -4.24
CA GLU A 85 -28.51 26.90 -3.35
C GLU A 85 -27.03 26.54 -3.53
N ILE A 86 -26.36 27.01 -4.59
CA ILE A 86 -24.93 26.78 -4.80
C ILE A 86 -24.15 27.83 -4.04
N GLU A 87 -23.82 27.51 -2.79
CA GLU A 87 -22.96 28.32 -1.94
C GLU A 87 -21.50 27.87 -2.04
N TRP A 88 -20.62 28.80 -2.41
CA TRP A 88 -19.18 28.63 -2.24
C TRP A 88 -18.84 28.90 -0.78
N PRO A 89 -18.21 27.98 -0.01
CA PRO A 89 -17.42 26.79 -0.42
C PRO A 89 -18.15 25.44 -0.43
N SER A 90 -19.33 25.36 0.16
CA SER A 90 -19.96 24.10 0.55
C SER A 90 -20.29 23.24 -0.67
N SER A 91 -20.69 23.83 -1.79
CA SER A 91 -21.00 23.10 -3.02
C SER A 91 -19.77 22.45 -3.68
N VAL A 92 -18.59 23.07 -3.56
CA VAL A 92 -17.33 22.51 -4.10
C VAL A 92 -16.93 21.26 -3.35
N ASN A 93 -16.88 21.37 -2.02
CA ASN A 93 -16.55 20.24 -1.16
C ASN A 93 -17.58 19.12 -1.32
N THR A 94 -18.87 19.47 -1.35
CA THR A 94 -19.95 18.51 -1.56
C THR A 94 -19.81 17.78 -2.90
N LEU A 95 -19.52 18.50 -3.99
CA LEU A 95 -19.30 17.90 -5.30
C LEU A 95 -18.08 16.97 -5.31
N ALA A 96 -16.93 17.44 -4.82
CA ALA A 96 -15.70 16.67 -4.79
C ALA A 96 -15.84 15.40 -3.93
N THR A 97 -16.40 15.53 -2.73
CA THR A 97 -16.69 14.43 -1.81
C THR A 97 -17.63 13.41 -2.46
N ARG A 98 -18.68 13.87 -3.13
CA ARG A 98 -19.63 13.01 -3.85
C ARG A 98 -18.97 12.28 -5.01
N MET A 99 -18.12 12.97 -5.79
CA MET A 99 -17.38 12.35 -6.89
C MET A 99 -16.38 11.31 -6.41
N LEU A 100 -15.67 11.57 -5.30
CA LEU A 100 -14.79 10.61 -4.65
C LEU A 100 -15.57 9.37 -4.19
N ASP A 101 -16.75 9.55 -3.58
CA ASP A 101 -17.57 8.42 -3.15
C ASP A 101 -18.04 7.56 -4.33
N VAL A 102 -18.47 8.19 -5.43
CA VAL A 102 -18.82 7.48 -6.67
C VAL A 102 -17.60 6.74 -7.23
N ALA A 103 -16.43 7.38 -7.25
CA ALA A 103 -15.19 6.76 -7.73
C ALA A 103 -14.80 5.54 -6.87
N LEU A 104 -14.73 5.70 -5.55
CA LEU A 104 -14.38 4.63 -4.61
C LEU A 104 -15.37 3.47 -4.67
N ASN A 105 -16.68 3.75 -4.69
CA ASN A 105 -17.70 2.72 -4.80
C ASN A 105 -17.59 1.93 -6.12
N SER A 106 -17.21 2.61 -7.20
CA SER A 106 -17.04 1.97 -8.51
C SER A 106 -15.78 1.11 -8.55
N LEU A 107 -14.66 1.58 -7.98
CA LEU A 107 -13.42 0.79 -7.85
C LEU A 107 -13.65 -0.45 -6.97
N LYS A 108 -14.31 -0.29 -5.83
CA LYS A 108 -14.65 -1.40 -4.91
C LYS A 108 -15.53 -2.47 -5.58
N LYS A 109 -16.34 -2.10 -6.57
CA LYS A 109 -17.19 -3.00 -7.36
C LYS A 109 -16.54 -3.48 -8.67
N HIS A 110 -15.25 -3.20 -8.89
CA HIS A 110 -14.51 -3.53 -10.11
C HIS A 110 -15.14 -2.95 -11.40
N LEU A 111 -15.78 -1.79 -11.29
CA LEU A 111 -16.40 -1.13 -12.44
C LEU A 111 -15.39 -0.23 -13.16
N ILE A 112 -15.60 -0.04 -14.46
CA ILE A 112 -14.68 0.70 -15.32
C ILE A 112 -14.76 2.21 -15.03
N LEU A 113 -13.67 2.77 -14.51
CA LEU A 113 -13.43 4.20 -14.41
C LEU A 113 -12.30 4.61 -15.32
N SER A 114 -12.47 5.77 -15.95
CA SER A 114 -11.43 6.40 -16.76
C SER A 114 -10.38 7.04 -15.87
N ASP A 115 -9.10 6.72 -16.12
CA ASP A 115 -7.97 7.36 -15.45
C ASP A 115 -8.00 8.89 -15.64
N ARG A 116 -8.50 9.38 -16.79
CA ARG A 116 -8.66 10.83 -17.05
C ARG A 116 -9.64 11.49 -16.09
N PHE A 117 -10.72 10.79 -15.74
CA PHE A 117 -11.71 11.31 -14.79
C PHE A 117 -11.11 11.41 -13.39
N LEU A 118 -10.38 10.38 -12.95
CA LEU A 118 -9.70 10.39 -11.66
C LEU A 118 -8.63 11.49 -11.59
N ILE A 119 -7.84 11.67 -12.66
CA ILE A 119 -6.83 12.73 -12.74
C ILE A 119 -7.49 14.12 -12.67
N SER A 120 -8.54 14.37 -13.47
CA SER A 120 -9.26 15.66 -13.43
C SER A 120 -9.91 15.92 -12.07
N LEU A 121 -10.47 14.90 -11.41
CA LEU A 121 -11.04 15.01 -10.07
C LEU A 121 -9.97 15.36 -9.03
N LEU A 122 -8.84 14.66 -9.05
CA LEU A 122 -7.75 14.93 -8.11
C LEU A 122 -7.14 16.30 -8.36
N ASN A 123 -6.95 16.71 -9.61
CA ASN A 123 -6.49 18.06 -9.95
C ASN A 123 -7.46 19.14 -9.44
N PHE A 124 -8.76 18.92 -9.63
CA PHE A 124 -9.79 19.81 -9.09
C PHE A 124 -9.73 19.89 -7.56
N ILE A 125 -9.62 18.76 -6.86
CA ILE A 125 -9.46 18.74 -5.39
C ILE A 125 -8.21 19.52 -4.98
N TRP A 126 -7.10 19.35 -5.70
CA TRP A 126 -5.83 19.99 -5.36
C TRP A 126 -5.94 21.50 -5.37
N GLU A 127 -6.34 22.02 -6.52
CA GLU A 127 -6.40 23.44 -6.81
C GLU A 127 -7.56 24.12 -6.06
N ALA A 128 -8.74 23.51 -6.09
CA ALA A 128 -9.95 24.12 -5.53
C ALA A 128 -10.07 24.02 -4.02
N ILE A 129 -9.56 22.92 -3.43
CA ILE A 129 -9.84 22.57 -2.04
C ILE A 129 -8.56 22.64 -1.21
N ILE A 130 -7.49 21.93 -1.60
CA ILE A 130 -6.32 21.79 -0.73
C ILE A 130 -5.57 23.11 -0.54
N TRP A 131 -5.46 23.93 -1.60
CA TRP A 131 -4.79 25.22 -1.53
C TRP A 131 -5.59 26.31 -0.80
N ASN A 132 -6.87 26.07 -0.48
CA ASN A 132 -7.69 27.00 0.28
C ASN A 132 -7.92 26.48 1.71
N ASP A 133 -7.45 27.21 2.72
CA ASP A 133 -7.51 26.78 4.12
C ASP A 133 -8.90 26.43 4.63
N LYS A 134 -9.91 27.26 4.28
CA LYS A 134 -11.30 27.00 4.70
C LYS A 134 -11.85 25.73 4.05
N TYR A 135 -11.50 25.48 2.80
CA TYR A 135 -12.06 24.39 2.00
C TYR A 135 -11.39 23.09 2.40
N ARG A 136 -10.07 23.12 2.57
CA ARG A 136 -9.28 22.02 3.10
C ARG A 136 -9.78 21.57 4.48
N GLY A 137 -10.09 22.50 5.38
CA GLY A 137 -10.67 22.16 6.69
C GLY A 137 -11.98 21.39 6.58
N MET A 138 -12.90 21.83 5.71
CA MET A 138 -14.15 21.11 5.43
C MET A 138 -13.88 19.71 4.84
N PHE A 139 -12.96 19.61 3.88
CA PHE A 139 -12.58 18.34 3.27
C PHE A 139 -12.00 17.34 4.27
N VAL A 140 -11.15 17.80 5.20
CA VAL A 140 -10.61 16.97 6.28
C VAL A 140 -11.73 16.54 7.23
N MET A 141 -12.63 17.45 7.62
CA MET A 141 -13.79 17.11 8.46
C MET A 141 -14.70 16.05 7.81
N ASP A 142 -14.84 16.08 6.48
CA ASP A 142 -15.65 15.14 5.69
C ASP A 142 -14.93 13.83 5.34
N ASN A 143 -13.89 13.46 6.11
CA ASN A 143 -13.09 12.24 5.92
C ASN A 143 -12.37 12.18 4.55
N GLY A 144 -12.12 13.32 3.90
CA GLY A 144 -11.49 13.40 2.59
C GLY A 144 -10.11 12.74 2.55
N VAL A 145 -9.33 12.84 3.64
CA VAL A 145 -8.01 12.19 3.76
C VAL A 145 -8.13 10.68 3.73
N TYR A 146 -9.08 10.10 4.46
CA TYR A 146 -9.33 8.66 4.43
C TYR A 146 -9.77 8.18 3.03
N LYS A 147 -10.59 8.97 2.33
CA LYS A 147 -11.03 8.68 0.96
C LYS A 147 -9.86 8.70 -0.03
N LEU A 148 -8.93 9.65 0.09
CA LEU A 148 -7.71 9.70 -0.72
C LEU A 148 -6.80 8.49 -0.46
N LEU A 149 -6.65 8.10 0.81
CA LEU A 149 -5.89 6.91 1.18
C LEU A 149 -6.51 5.64 0.60
N ASP A 150 -7.82 5.46 0.74
CA ASP A 150 -8.55 4.36 0.10
C ASP A 150 -8.37 4.38 -1.42
N LEU A 151 -8.40 5.56 -2.06
CA LEU A 151 -8.22 5.70 -3.51
C LEU A 151 -6.83 5.23 -3.94
N ILE A 152 -5.77 5.57 -3.20
CA ILE A 152 -4.40 5.12 -3.48
C ILE A 152 -4.33 3.60 -3.46
N THR A 153 -5.02 2.95 -2.52
CA THR A 153 -5.00 1.48 -2.43
C THR A 153 -5.71 0.76 -3.59
N LEU A 154 -6.54 1.48 -4.36
CA LEU A 154 -7.43 0.92 -5.37
C LEU A 154 -7.08 1.34 -6.81
N THR A 155 -6.05 2.17 -6.99
CA THR A 155 -5.73 2.79 -8.28
C THR A 155 -4.33 2.44 -8.77
N ARG A 156 -4.03 2.83 -10.01
CA ARG A 156 -2.74 2.58 -10.68
C ARG A 156 -1.70 3.65 -10.34
N PRO A 157 -0.40 3.39 -10.57
CA PRO A 157 0.69 4.29 -10.18
C PRO A 157 0.52 5.77 -10.55
N PRO A 158 0.05 6.15 -11.76
CA PRO A 158 -0.11 7.58 -12.09
C PRO A 158 -1.09 8.32 -11.18
N ILE A 159 -2.20 7.66 -10.82
CA ILE A 159 -3.23 8.23 -9.94
C ILE A 159 -2.77 8.18 -8.49
N GLN A 160 -2.07 7.10 -8.09
CA GLN A 160 -1.46 6.97 -6.77
C GLN A 160 -0.48 8.10 -6.50
N CYS A 161 0.42 8.41 -7.44
CA CYS A 161 1.37 9.52 -7.31
C CYS A 161 0.66 10.86 -7.12
N LEU A 162 -0.39 11.13 -7.90
CA LEU A 162 -1.16 12.37 -7.80
C LEU A 162 -1.89 12.49 -6.45
N ALA A 163 -2.53 11.40 -6.00
CA ALA A 163 -3.21 11.36 -4.71
C ALA A 163 -2.22 11.44 -3.52
N LEU A 164 -1.02 10.87 -3.65
CA LEU A 164 0.05 11.02 -2.67
C LEU A 164 0.58 12.46 -2.59
N ALA A 165 0.76 13.13 -3.73
CA ALA A 165 1.19 14.53 -3.76
C ALA A 165 0.17 15.44 -3.06
N LEU A 166 -1.13 15.24 -3.35
CA LEU A 166 -2.24 15.85 -2.62
C LEU A 166 -2.12 15.63 -1.10
N LEU A 167 -1.94 14.38 -0.67
CA LEU A 167 -1.79 14.05 0.75
C LEU A 167 -0.58 14.73 1.39
N CYS A 168 0.54 14.87 0.68
CA CYS A 168 1.71 15.60 1.16
C CYS A 168 1.36 17.06 1.46
N ASP A 169 0.62 17.73 0.57
CA ASP A 169 0.21 19.12 0.78
C ASP A 169 -0.81 19.25 1.92
N VAL A 170 -1.79 18.34 2.03
CA VAL A 170 -2.73 18.38 3.16
C VAL A 170 -2.00 18.10 4.49
N ALA A 171 -1.03 17.19 4.49
CA ALA A 171 -0.22 16.87 5.66
C ALA A 171 0.67 18.05 6.07
N ARG A 172 1.24 18.77 5.10
CA ARG A 172 2.06 19.96 5.33
C ARG A 172 1.28 21.09 6.01
N ALA A 173 -0.02 21.19 5.74
CA ALA A 173 -0.91 22.11 6.44
C ALA A 173 -1.22 21.68 7.89
N GLY A 174 -0.89 20.46 8.29
CA GLY A 174 -0.98 19.94 9.67
C GLY A 174 -2.33 19.32 10.04
N GLU A 175 -3.42 19.67 9.37
CA GLU A 175 -4.79 19.24 9.71
C GLU A 175 -5.05 17.75 9.43
N ALA A 176 -4.35 17.15 8.45
CA ALA A 176 -4.59 15.77 8.01
C ALA A 176 -3.78 14.70 8.76
N VAL A 177 -2.76 15.08 9.53
CA VAL A 177 -1.79 14.14 10.10
C VAL A 177 -2.45 13.10 11.00
N ALA A 178 -3.41 13.52 11.83
CA ALA A 178 -4.17 12.62 12.70
C ALA A 178 -4.88 11.53 11.89
N GLN A 179 -5.61 11.90 10.83
CA GLN A 179 -6.33 10.95 9.98
C GLN A 179 -5.38 10.01 9.23
N MET A 180 -4.23 10.49 8.77
CA MET A 180 -3.24 9.63 8.12
C MET A 180 -2.69 8.55 9.05
N ILE A 181 -2.43 8.88 10.32
CA ILE A 181 -1.88 7.95 11.32
C ILE A 181 -2.94 6.93 11.75
N THR A 182 -4.20 7.35 11.88
CA THR A 182 -5.30 6.48 12.29
C THR A 182 -5.87 5.64 11.15
N TRP A 183 -5.59 5.97 9.89
CA TRP A 183 -6.10 5.22 8.74
C TRP A 183 -5.64 3.76 8.78
N ARG A 184 -6.57 2.88 8.42
CA ARG A 184 -6.34 1.44 8.26
C ARG A 184 -6.98 0.98 6.98
N ALA A 185 -6.22 0.23 6.18
CA ALA A 185 -6.72 -0.31 4.93
C ALA A 185 -7.97 -1.16 5.11
N SER A 186 -8.99 -0.86 4.31
CA SER A 186 -10.23 -1.63 4.25
C SER A 186 -9.98 -3.05 3.72
N PRO A 187 -10.79 -4.05 4.12
CA PRO A 187 -10.67 -5.42 3.57
C PRO A 187 -10.82 -5.47 2.05
N ALA A 188 -11.69 -4.62 1.49
CA ALA A 188 -11.88 -4.52 0.04
C ALA A 188 -10.59 -4.15 -0.70
N ALA A 189 -9.76 -3.28 -0.12
CA ALA A 189 -8.47 -2.93 -0.71
C ALA A 189 -7.51 -4.13 -0.78
N SER A 190 -7.52 -4.99 0.24
CA SER A 190 -6.66 -6.17 0.25
C SER A 190 -7.08 -7.25 -0.74
N ASP A 191 -8.36 -7.31 -1.07
CA ASP A 191 -8.85 -8.27 -2.06
C ASP A 191 -8.49 -7.82 -3.49
N ILE A 192 -8.47 -6.51 -3.73
CA ILE A 192 -8.22 -5.93 -5.06
C ILE A 192 -6.73 -5.90 -5.40
N HIS A 193 -5.88 -5.47 -4.46
CA HIS A 193 -4.43 -5.39 -4.64
C HIS A 193 -3.68 -6.00 -3.45
N PRO A 194 -3.67 -7.34 -3.31
CA PRO A 194 -3.09 -8.03 -2.15
C PRO A 194 -1.58 -7.84 -2.00
N ILE A 195 -0.90 -7.46 -3.09
CA ILE A 195 0.54 -7.13 -3.12
C ILE A 195 0.80 -5.75 -2.52
N LEU A 196 -0.09 -4.80 -2.78
CA LEU A 196 0.09 -3.41 -2.37
C LEU A 196 -0.37 -3.21 -0.92
N VAL A 197 -1.51 -3.79 -0.55
CA VAL A 197 -2.18 -3.50 0.72
C VAL A 197 -2.79 -4.76 1.30
N ARG A 198 -2.54 -5.00 2.59
CA ARG A 198 -3.23 -6.05 3.36
C ARG A 198 -4.22 -5.46 4.35
N ARG A 199 -5.16 -6.29 4.83
CA ARG A 199 -6.14 -5.89 5.85
C ARG A 199 -5.45 -5.27 7.06
N GLY A 200 -5.85 -4.05 7.42
CA GLY A 200 -5.29 -3.34 8.56
C GLY A 200 -3.91 -2.71 8.32
N ALA A 201 -3.46 -2.64 7.06
CA ALA A 201 -2.26 -1.88 6.71
C ALA A 201 -2.37 -0.42 7.15
N THR A 202 -1.24 0.15 7.58
CA THR A 202 -1.07 1.55 7.96
C THR A 202 -0.53 2.36 6.79
N ILE A 203 -0.53 3.69 6.90
CA ILE A 203 0.11 4.56 5.90
C ILE A 203 1.58 4.21 5.68
N ALA A 204 2.34 3.90 6.73
CA ALA A 204 3.75 3.55 6.61
C ALA A 204 3.95 2.29 5.77
N THR A 205 3.15 1.25 6.01
CA THR A 205 3.19 0.01 5.22
C THR A 205 2.73 0.21 3.77
N LEU A 206 1.75 1.09 3.55
CA LEU A 206 1.31 1.47 2.20
C LEU A 206 2.43 2.16 1.43
N LEU A 207 3.08 3.16 2.04
CA LEU A 207 4.21 3.87 1.42
C LEU A 207 5.38 2.94 1.14
N ALA A 208 5.70 2.04 2.06
CA ALA A 208 6.75 1.04 1.86
C ALA A 208 6.44 0.11 0.68
N ALA A 209 5.18 -0.32 0.53
CA ALA A 209 4.76 -1.15 -0.60
C ALA A 209 4.85 -0.40 -1.94
N ILE A 210 4.34 0.83 -2.00
CA ILE A 210 4.42 1.68 -3.20
C ILE A 210 5.88 1.92 -3.59
N PHE A 211 6.72 2.27 -2.61
CA PHE A 211 8.13 2.55 -2.85
C PHE A 211 8.92 1.30 -3.27
N ARG A 212 8.57 0.13 -2.73
CA ARG A 212 9.14 -1.15 -3.17
C ARG A 212 8.78 -1.44 -4.63
N ASP A 213 7.52 -1.26 -5.00
CA ASP A 213 7.07 -1.48 -6.38
C ASP A 213 7.78 -0.51 -7.34
N GLU A 214 8.01 0.73 -6.92
CA GLU A 214 8.84 1.69 -7.66
C GLU A 214 10.29 1.23 -7.81
N CYS A 215 10.92 0.76 -6.72
CA CYS A 215 12.28 0.20 -6.76
C CYS A 215 12.37 -1.00 -7.71
N TYR A 216 11.35 -1.86 -7.72
CA TYR A 216 11.28 -3.01 -8.63
C TYR A 216 11.18 -2.57 -10.09
N ILE A 217 10.31 -1.60 -10.40
CA ILE A 217 10.17 -1.02 -11.75
C ILE A 217 11.49 -0.40 -12.21
N LYS A 218 12.18 0.30 -11.30
CA LYS A 218 13.51 0.88 -11.53
C LYS A 218 14.65 -0.14 -11.50
N LYS A 219 14.35 -1.43 -11.28
CA LYS A 219 15.30 -2.54 -11.18
C LYS A 219 16.44 -2.28 -10.17
N VAL A 220 16.10 -1.61 -9.06
CA VAL A 220 17.03 -1.41 -7.94
C VAL A 220 17.40 -2.78 -7.36
N ASN A 221 18.70 -2.99 -7.08
CA ASN A 221 19.20 -4.27 -6.58
C ASN A 221 18.94 -4.41 -5.08
N LEU A 222 17.82 -5.05 -4.73
CA LEU A 222 17.40 -5.37 -3.37
C LEU A 222 17.44 -6.89 -3.16
N SER A 223 17.73 -7.33 -1.94
CA SER A 223 17.52 -8.73 -1.55
C SER A 223 16.03 -9.04 -1.40
N SER A 224 15.69 -10.32 -1.29
CA SER A 224 14.34 -10.79 -0.92
C SER A 224 13.78 -10.19 0.37
N ASP A 225 14.64 -9.84 1.33
CA ASP A 225 14.26 -9.16 2.58
C ASP A 225 14.20 -7.62 2.47
N GLY A 226 14.41 -7.04 1.29
CA GLY A 226 14.41 -5.60 1.03
C GLY A 226 15.71 -4.86 1.37
N VAL A 227 16.82 -5.57 1.58
CA VAL A 227 18.14 -4.99 1.91
C VAL A 227 18.85 -4.53 0.64
N LEU A 228 19.43 -3.33 0.67
CA LEU A 228 20.28 -2.81 -0.40
C LEU A 228 21.45 -3.78 -0.68
N GLN A 229 21.62 -4.17 -1.94
CA GLN A 229 22.77 -4.99 -2.37
C GLN A 229 23.86 -4.16 -3.07
N ASP A 230 23.47 -3.11 -3.77
CA ASP A 230 24.40 -2.19 -4.44
C ASP A 230 24.62 -0.94 -3.59
N LEU A 231 25.85 -0.78 -3.08
CA LEU A 231 26.23 0.36 -2.25
C LEU A 231 26.76 1.55 -3.06
N ASN A 232 27.16 1.32 -4.32
CA ASN A 232 27.69 2.38 -5.17
C ASN A 232 26.55 3.14 -5.85
N TYR A 233 25.49 2.42 -6.25
CA TYR A 233 24.33 2.98 -6.96
C TYR A 233 23.01 2.51 -6.31
N PRO A 234 22.71 2.93 -5.08
CA PRO A 234 21.65 2.33 -4.27
C PRO A 234 20.23 2.54 -4.82
N LEU A 235 19.95 3.65 -5.52
CA LEU A 235 18.61 3.94 -6.09
C LEU A 235 18.60 4.19 -7.61
N MET A 236 19.77 4.18 -8.26
CA MET A 236 19.91 4.56 -9.67
C MET A 236 19.38 3.45 -10.58
N SER A 237 18.58 3.80 -11.58
CA SER A 237 18.04 2.81 -12.54
C SER A 237 19.14 2.30 -13.48
N PRO A 238 19.03 1.08 -14.01
CA PRO A 238 20.05 0.54 -14.89
C PRO A 238 20.15 1.29 -16.21
N GLU A 239 19.09 1.96 -16.66
CA GLU A 239 19.13 2.79 -17.87
C GLU A 239 20.09 3.98 -17.68
N ILE A 240 19.98 4.68 -16.55
CA ILE A 240 20.92 5.74 -16.18
C ILE A 240 22.32 5.13 -16.01
N ARG A 241 22.44 3.96 -15.35
CA ARG A 241 23.74 3.29 -15.23
C ARG A 241 24.34 2.92 -16.57
N GLU A 242 23.55 2.50 -17.56
CA GLU A 242 24.00 2.17 -18.91
C GLU A 242 24.45 3.41 -19.66
N GLU A 243 23.74 4.54 -19.52
CA GLU A 243 24.19 5.84 -20.02
C GLU A 243 25.53 6.24 -19.41
N LEU A 244 25.72 6.04 -18.10
CA LEU A 244 26.98 6.32 -17.40
C LEU A 244 28.09 5.33 -17.79
N LYS A 245 27.76 4.05 -17.99
CA LYS A 245 28.69 2.98 -18.40
C LYS A 245 29.07 3.06 -19.87
N SER A 246 28.37 3.86 -20.70
CA SER A 246 28.79 4.11 -22.09
C SER A 246 30.19 4.75 -22.19
N TYR A 247 30.77 5.19 -21.06
CA TYR A 247 32.13 5.69 -20.92
C TYR A 247 33.14 4.75 -20.25
N ASP A 248 32.74 3.58 -19.73
CA ASP A 248 33.71 2.65 -19.13
C ASP A 248 33.33 1.18 -19.32
N VAL A 249 34.26 0.44 -19.93
CA VAL A 249 34.06 -0.89 -20.48
C VAL A 249 34.07 -1.96 -19.37
N SER A 250 33.15 -2.92 -19.52
CA SER A 250 33.10 -4.28 -18.94
C SER A 250 32.69 -4.46 -17.47
N GLN A 251 31.42 -4.86 -17.25
CA GLN A 251 31.06 -5.82 -16.21
C GLN A 251 29.90 -6.75 -16.66
N GLU A 252 30.05 -8.03 -16.38
CA GLU A 252 29.16 -9.14 -16.74
C GLU A 252 27.82 -9.16 -15.97
N PRO A 253 26.77 -9.84 -16.48
CA PRO A 253 25.46 -9.87 -15.87
C PRO A 253 25.35 -10.91 -14.74
N SER A 254 24.85 -10.47 -13.59
CA SER A 254 24.48 -11.31 -12.44
C SER A 254 23.17 -12.07 -12.69
N THR A 255 23.21 -13.37 -12.42
CA THR A 255 22.14 -14.34 -12.58
C THR A 255 20.99 -14.08 -11.61
N ARG A 256 19.80 -13.78 -12.14
CA ARG A 256 18.56 -13.60 -11.35
C ARG A 256 18.16 -14.88 -10.64
N VAL A 257 17.96 -14.80 -9.32
CA VAL A 257 17.30 -15.84 -8.52
C VAL A 257 15.79 -15.58 -8.56
N PRO A 258 14.92 -16.60 -8.71
CA PRO A 258 13.48 -16.41 -8.62
C PRO A 258 13.06 -16.22 -7.15
N GLU A 259 12.35 -15.14 -6.84
CA GLU A 259 11.84 -14.85 -5.51
C GLU A 259 10.47 -15.48 -5.25
N SER A 260 10.35 -16.16 -4.11
CA SER A 260 9.09 -16.68 -3.58
C SER A 260 8.34 -15.58 -2.83
N LEU A 261 7.28 -15.03 -3.43
CA LEU A 261 6.51 -13.87 -2.94
C LEU A 261 5.54 -14.15 -1.77
N ALA A 262 5.36 -15.40 -1.34
CA ALA A 262 4.14 -15.76 -0.59
C ALA A 262 4.12 -15.37 0.91
N ALA A 263 5.27 -15.09 1.55
CA ALA A 263 5.34 -15.03 3.03
C ALA A 263 5.89 -13.72 3.64
N SER A 264 6.40 -12.76 2.87
CA SER A 264 7.16 -11.60 3.41
C SER A 264 6.33 -10.37 3.82
N ASP A 265 5.00 -10.37 3.62
CA ASP A 265 4.24 -9.10 3.48
C ASP A 265 3.08 -8.86 4.47
N LEU A 266 3.15 -9.35 5.72
CA LEU A 266 2.19 -8.87 6.74
C LEU A 266 2.39 -7.37 7.03
N ALA A 267 1.34 -6.64 7.41
CA ALA A 267 1.47 -5.29 7.95
C ALA A 267 2.40 -5.33 9.18
N GLY A 268 3.52 -4.61 9.13
CA GLY A 268 4.59 -4.70 10.12
C GLY A 268 5.62 -5.82 9.88
N SER A 269 5.65 -6.39 8.66
CA SER A 269 6.64 -7.39 8.25
C SER A 269 8.06 -6.85 8.34
N ARG A 270 9.01 -7.79 8.43
CA ARG A 270 10.44 -7.50 8.34
C ARG A 270 10.75 -6.64 7.12
N MET A 271 10.27 -7.07 5.96
CA MET A 271 10.49 -6.39 4.68
C MET A 271 9.97 -4.95 4.70
N SER A 272 8.73 -4.72 5.16
CA SER A 272 8.18 -3.37 5.27
C SER A 272 9.07 -2.46 6.14
N LYS A 273 9.59 -2.98 7.26
CA LYS A 273 10.48 -2.20 8.14
C LYS A 273 11.82 -1.91 7.48
N THR A 274 12.40 -2.88 6.77
CA THR A 274 13.64 -2.71 6.00
C THR A 274 13.50 -1.63 4.93
N ILE A 275 12.37 -1.65 4.19
CA ILE A 275 12.07 -0.66 3.16
C ILE A 275 11.80 0.73 3.78
N LEU A 276 11.16 0.80 4.95
CA LEU A 276 10.96 2.09 5.63
C LEU A 276 12.27 2.78 6.01
N VAL A 277 13.32 2.04 6.35
CA VAL A 277 14.66 2.63 6.54
C VAL A 277 15.17 3.21 5.22
N LEU A 278 14.96 2.53 4.10
CA LEU A 278 15.33 3.06 2.80
C LEU A 278 14.55 4.35 2.48
N CYS A 279 13.25 4.38 2.77
CA CYS A 279 12.42 5.57 2.61
C CYS A 279 12.91 6.75 3.47
N SER A 280 13.31 6.51 4.72
CA SER A 280 13.79 7.60 5.60
C SER A 280 15.09 8.23 5.13
N HIS A 281 15.88 7.52 4.30
CA HIS A 281 17.14 8.00 3.71
C HIS A 281 17.03 8.31 2.21
N TYR A 282 15.81 8.36 1.65
CA TYR A 282 15.58 8.57 0.22
C TYR A 282 16.26 9.84 -0.32
N LEU A 283 16.11 10.97 0.37
CA LEU A 283 16.71 12.25 -0.06
C LEU A 283 18.23 12.20 -0.06
N THR A 284 18.84 11.53 0.93
CA THR A 284 20.29 11.31 0.97
C THR A 284 20.74 10.55 -0.28
N PHE A 285 20.03 9.47 -0.64
CA PHE A 285 20.37 8.70 -1.83
C PHE A 285 20.13 9.46 -3.13
N LYS A 286 19.08 10.27 -3.22
CA LYS A 286 18.86 11.14 -4.38
C LYS A 286 19.92 12.20 -4.54
N LEU A 287 20.38 12.78 -3.44
CA LEU A 287 21.52 13.68 -3.46
C LEU A 287 22.80 12.96 -3.96
N ASN A 288 23.03 11.73 -3.49
CA ASN A 288 24.15 10.92 -3.98
C ASN A 288 24.07 10.65 -5.49
N GLU A 289 22.87 10.36 -6.01
CA GLU A 289 22.62 10.18 -7.45
C GLU A 289 23.01 11.44 -8.24
N THR A 290 22.62 12.63 -7.76
CA THR A 290 22.99 13.89 -8.43
C THR A 290 24.49 14.16 -8.44
N TRP A 291 25.24 13.77 -7.40
CA TRP A 291 26.69 13.90 -7.38
C TRP A 291 27.37 12.97 -8.40
N ILE A 292 26.87 11.74 -8.52
CA ILE A 292 27.33 10.79 -9.54
C ILE A 292 27.07 11.34 -10.94
N GLU A 293 25.85 11.82 -11.20
CA GLU A 293 25.48 12.45 -12.47
C GLU A 293 26.38 13.64 -12.78
N THR A 294 26.61 14.52 -11.81
CA THR A 294 27.50 15.70 -11.96
C THR A 294 28.90 15.27 -12.37
N LYS A 295 29.47 14.25 -11.71
CA LYS A 295 30.81 13.72 -12.04
C LYS A 295 30.89 13.25 -13.48
N THR A 296 29.87 12.55 -13.95
CA THR A 296 29.85 11.99 -15.30
C THR A 296 29.54 13.01 -16.39
N GLN A 297 28.65 13.97 -16.13
CA GLN A 297 28.25 14.98 -17.11
C GLN A 297 29.26 16.12 -17.21
N CYS A 298 30.10 16.33 -16.19
CA CYS A 298 31.09 17.42 -16.14
C CYS A 298 32.53 16.90 -16.00
N PRO A 299 33.09 16.18 -17.00
CA PRO A 299 34.45 15.63 -16.92
C PRO A 299 35.57 16.71 -16.90
N GLY A 300 35.23 17.98 -17.11
CA GLY A 300 36.15 19.12 -17.13
C GLY A 300 36.17 19.94 -15.84
N LEU A 301 35.73 19.39 -14.71
CA LEU A 301 35.81 20.06 -13.40
C LEU A 301 37.26 20.42 -13.06
N LEU A 302 37.44 21.54 -12.34
CA LEU A 302 38.75 21.89 -11.80
C LEU A 302 39.20 20.79 -10.83
N SER A 303 40.52 20.58 -10.72
CA SER A 303 41.08 19.53 -9.84
C SER A 303 40.57 19.61 -8.41
N GLN A 304 40.46 20.82 -7.86
CA GLN A 304 39.93 21.07 -6.51
C GLN A 304 38.46 20.65 -6.37
N ASP A 305 37.62 20.98 -7.36
CA ASP A 305 36.20 20.63 -7.34
C ASP A 305 36.00 19.12 -7.51
N ASN A 306 36.85 18.48 -8.31
CA ASN A 306 36.84 17.03 -8.48
C ASN A 306 37.23 16.31 -7.18
N ASP A 307 38.24 16.80 -6.45
CA ASP A 307 38.64 16.23 -5.16
C ASP A 307 37.50 16.32 -4.12
N ILE A 308 36.82 17.47 -4.07
CA ILE A 308 35.63 17.66 -3.21
C ILE A 308 34.49 16.72 -3.62
N LEU A 309 34.25 16.56 -4.93
CA LEU A 309 33.22 15.66 -5.44
C LEU A 309 33.52 14.20 -5.09
N GLU A 310 34.77 13.76 -5.18
CA GLU A 310 35.19 12.41 -4.76
C GLU A 310 35.00 12.20 -3.26
N GLU A 311 35.27 13.22 -2.44
CA GLU A 311 34.98 13.16 -1.00
C GLU A 311 33.48 12.98 -0.74
N PHE A 312 32.62 13.72 -1.44
CA PHE A 312 31.16 13.54 -1.33
C PHE A 312 30.71 12.15 -1.77
N LEU A 313 31.28 11.59 -2.84
CA LEU A 313 30.99 10.22 -3.29
C LEU A 313 31.46 9.17 -2.27
N HIS A 314 32.60 9.40 -1.61
CA HIS A 314 33.07 8.53 -0.54
C HIS A 314 32.13 8.59 0.68
N ILE A 315 31.69 9.79 1.08
CA ILE A 315 30.70 9.99 2.15
C ILE A 315 29.38 9.31 1.78
N ALA A 316 28.91 9.46 0.54
CA ALA A 316 27.71 8.82 0.01
C ALA A 316 27.75 7.29 0.15
N LYS A 317 28.88 6.68 -0.17
CA LYS A 317 29.11 5.24 0.00
C LYS A 317 29.09 4.83 1.47
N GLY A 318 29.64 5.67 2.35
CA GLY A 318 29.55 5.51 3.80
C GLY A 318 28.09 5.44 4.27
N TRP A 319 27.25 6.37 3.83
CA TRP A 319 25.80 6.37 4.13
C TRP A 319 25.09 5.12 3.62
N ALA A 320 25.38 4.68 2.39
CA ALA A 320 24.78 3.46 1.86
C ALA A 320 25.10 2.23 2.73
N LYS A 321 26.35 2.12 3.20
CA LYS A 321 26.78 1.06 4.12
C LYS A 321 26.10 1.15 5.48
N GLU A 322 25.96 2.35 6.05
CA GLU A 322 25.25 2.56 7.31
C GLU A 322 23.77 2.15 7.20
N VAL A 323 23.10 2.57 6.13
CA VAL A 323 21.70 2.19 5.86
C VAL A 323 21.56 0.68 5.71
N GLN A 324 22.47 0.03 4.97
CA GLN A 324 22.49 -1.42 4.86
C GLN A 324 22.65 -2.10 6.25
N GLN A 325 23.54 -1.60 7.10
CA GLN A 325 23.72 -2.13 8.46
C GLN A 325 22.47 -1.95 9.32
N LEU A 326 21.76 -0.82 9.19
CA LEU A 326 20.47 -0.60 9.86
C LEU A 326 19.42 -1.61 9.40
N GLN A 327 19.34 -1.85 8.09
CA GLN A 327 18.46 -2.85 7.48
C GLN A 327 18.76 -4.27 7.99
N GLU A 328 20.02 -4.68 7.98
CA GLU A 328 20.48 -5.98 8.51
C GLU A 328 20.19 -6.12 10.01
N GLY A 329 20.39 -5.04 10.78
CA GLY A 329 20.09 -4.98 12.21
C GLY A 329 18.61 -5.26 12.52
N ILE A 330 17.69 -4.71 11.71
CA ILE A 330 16.24 -4.99 11.82
C ILE A 330 15.94 -6.47 11.59
N ILE A 331 16.56 -7.07 10.56
CA ILE A 331 16.37 -8.49 10.23
C ILE A 331 16.89 -9.36 11.37
N LYS A 332 18.10 -9.10 11.86
CA LYS A 332 18.71 -9.83 12.98
C LYS A 332 17.81 -9.78 14.23
N LYS A 333 17.38 -8.58 14.62
CA LYS A 333 16.48 -8.39 15.78
C LYS A 333 15.14 -9.12 15.63
N SER A 334 14.60 -9.17 14.41
CA SER A 334 13.36 -9.93 14.17
C SER A 334 13.56 -11.44 14.27
N LYS A 335 14.67 -11.97 13.72
CA LYS A 335 15.02 -13.40 13.82
C LYS A 335 15.23 -13.81 15.28
N GLU A 336 15.91 -12.98 16.07
CA GLU A 336 16.08 -13.20 17.52
C GLU A 336 14.73 -13.23 18.26
N LYS A 337 13.81 -12.32 17.92
CA LYS A 337 12.46 -12.29 18.51
C LYS A 337 11.64 -13.52 18.14
N GLU A 338 11.69 -13.95 16.88
CA GLU A 338 11.02 -15.16 16.40
C GLU A 338 11.55 -16.40 17.13
N TYR A 339 12.87 -16.55 17.20
CA TYR A 339 13.53 -17.62 17.95
C TYR A 339 13.13 -17.63 19.42
N ALA A 340 13.13 -16.48 20.10
CA ALA A 340 12.69 -16.37 21.48
C ALA A 340 11.22 -16.77 21.67
N SER A 341 10.33 -16.38 20.74
CA SER A 341 8.92 -16.76 20.78
C SER A 341 8.70 -18.26 20.54
N GLU A 342 9.49 -18.85 19.65
CA GLU A 342 9.48 -20.29 19.37
C GLU A 342 9.98 -21.08 20.58
N CYS A 343 11.08 -20.67 21.21
CA CYS A 343 11.56 -21.27 22.46
C CYS A 343 10.50 -21.18 23.57
N SER A 344 9.84 -20.02 23.73
CA SER A 344 8.76 -19.85 24.71
C SER A 344 7.55 -20.74 24.41
N LEU A 345 7.20 -20.91 23.14
CA LEU A 345 6.15 -21.84 22.72
C LEU A 345 6.53 -23.30 23.03
N TYR A 346 7.76 -23.72 22.74
CA TYR A 346 8.23 -25.06 23.05
C TYR A 346 8.28 -25.32 24.55
N GLU A 347 8.67 -24.32 25.35
CA GLU A 347 8.62 -24.38 26.80
C GLU A 347 7.17 -24.49 27.31
N PHE A 348 6.24 -23.75 26.73
CA PHE A 348 4.82 -23.87 27.04
C PHE A 348 4.29 -25.27 26.70
N LEU A 349 4.58 -25.78 25.49
CA LEU A 349 4.16 -27.11 25.05
C LEU A 349 4.76 -28.23 25.91
N SER A 350 6.00 -28.08 26.37
CA SER A 350 6.65 -29.06 27.25
C SER A 350 5.97 -29.09 28.62
N ARG A 351 5.62 -27.93 29.19
CA ARG A 351 4.85 -27.83 30.44
C ARG A 351 3.45 -28.43 30.33
N VAL A 352 2.74 -28.18 29.22
CA VAL A 352 1.40 -28.76 28.98
C VAL A 352 1.48 -30.29 28.88
N ARG A 353 2.46 -30.83 28.14
CA ARG A 353 2.70 -32.28 28.07
C ARG A 353 3.01 -32.90 29.42
N LEU A 354 3.82 -32.22 30.25
CA LEU A 354 4.15 -32.67 31.59
C LEU A 354 2.90 -32.73 32.48
N ASN A 355 2.02 -31.73 32.40
CA ASN A 355 0.78 -31.71 33.16
C ASN A 355 -0.16 -32.86 32.76
N ILE A 356 -0.33 -33.11 31.45
CA ILE A 356 -1.14 -34.25 30.96
C ILE A 356 -0.56 -35.57 31.47
N ALA A 357 0.76 -35.75 31.44
CA ALA A 357 1.41 -36.95 31.96
C ALA A 357 1.27 -37.09 33.49
N LEU A 358 1.34 -35.99 34.23
CA LEU A 358 1.16 -35.97 35.68
C LEU A 358 -0.29 -36.26 36.09
N ASP A 359 -1.26 -35.76 35.34
CA ASP A 359 -2.68 -36.06 35.57
C ASP A 359 -2.99 -37.53 35.30
N ALA A 360 -2.46 -38.10 34.21
CA ALA A 360 -2.55 -39.54 33.95
C ALA A 360 -1.91 -40.39 35.08
N LEU A 361 -0.76 -39.97 35.61
CA LEU A 361 -0.12 -40.64 36.75
C LEU A 361 -0.94 -40.52 38.04
N ARG A 362 -1.63 -39.41 38.27
CA ARG A 362 -2.53 -39.24 39.41
C ARG A 362 -3.75 -40.15 39.28
N GLU A 363 -4.34 -40.27 38.10
CA GLU A 363 -5.44 -41.20 37.83
C GLU A 363 -5.02 -42.65 38.08
N ILE A 364 -3.85 -43.06 37.55
CA ILE A 364 -3.28 -44.39 37.81
C ILE A 364 -3.08 -44.62 39.31
N ARG A 365 -2.58 -43.62 40.05
CA ARG A 365 -2.36 -43.74 41.51
C ARG A 365 -3.66 -43.79 42.30
N CYS A 366 -4.69 -43.04 41.87
CA CYS A 366 -6.02 -43.12 42.45
C CYS A 366 -6.64 -44.50 42.21
N MET A 367 -6.61 -45.01 40.98
CA MET A 367 -7.04 -46.37 40.66
C MET A 367 -6.26 -47.44 41.45
N ALA A 368 -4.94 -47.30 41.55
CA ALA A 368 -4.09 -48.20 42.33
C ALA A 368 -4.43 -48.22 43.84
N ARG A 369 -5.00 -47.13 44.37
CA ARG A 369 -5.42 -47.04 45.78
C ARG A 369 -6.86 -47.48 46.03
N SER A 370 -7.73 -47.38 45.02
CA SER A 370 -9.15 -47.70 45.15
C SER A 370 -9.53 -49.12 44.74
N THR A 371 -8.61 -49.90 44.16
CA THR A 371 -8.89 -51.25 43.66
C THR A 371 -7.89 -52.28 44.19
N ASP A 372 -8.41 -53.45 44.54
CA ASP A 372 -7.68 -54.61 45.04
C ASP A 372 -6.54 -54.96 44.06
N HIS A 373 -5.30 -55.01 44.54
CA HIS A 373 -4.07 -55.02 43.73
C HIS A 373 -4.05 -56.10 42.64
N PHE A 374 -4.77 -57.20 42.83
CA PHE A 374 -4.88 -58.31 41.88
C PHE A 374 -5.68 -58.00 40.62
N GLN A 375 -6.73 -57.17 40.69
CA GLN A 375 -7.56 -56.86 39.53
C GLN A 375 -6.86 -55.89 38.57
N ILE A 376 -6.07 -54.96 39.10
CA ILE A 376 -5.30 -53.99 38.30
C ILE A 376 -4.15 -54.67 37.58
N SER A 377 -3.41 -55.58 38.24
CA SER A 377 -2.37 -56.36 37.58
C SER A 377 -2.93 -57.20 36.43
N HIS A 378 -4.14 -57.76 36.61
CA HIS A 378 -4.79 -58.57 35.58
C HIS A 378 -5.28 -57.71 34.41
N ALA A 379 -5.88 -56.54 34.66
CA ALA A 379 -6.34 -55.62 33.62
C ALA A 379 -5.17 -55.00 32.83
N LEU A 380 -4.10 -54.57 33.51
CA LEU A 380 -2.91 -54.02 32.84
C LEU A 380 -2.16 -55.08 32.03
N LEU A 381 -2.06 -56.33 32.53
CA LEU A 381 -1.50 -57.44 31.75
C LEU A 381 -2.37 -57.75 30.53
N HIS A 382 -3.70 -57.77 30.70
CA HIS A 382 -4.64 -57.99 29.62
C HIS A 382 -4.50 -56.92 28.52
N ASP A 383 -4.47 -55.64 28.89
CA ASP A 383 -4.35 -54.53 27.93
C ASP A 383 -2.97 -54.48 27.27
N ALA A 384 -1.90 -54.78 28.01
CA ALA A 384 -0.55 -54.87 27.44
C ALA A 384 -0.44 -56.01 26.42
N VAL A 385 -1.03 -57.18 26.72
CA VAL A 385 -1.09 -58.31 25.79
C VAL A 385 -1.91 -57.93 24.55
N TRP A 386 -3.04 -57.25 24.73
CA TRP A 386 -3.91 -56.86 23.63
C TRP A 386 -3.27 -55.83 22.70
N GLU A 387 -2.59 -54.82 23.25
CA GLU A 387 -1.83 -53.85 22.45
C GLU A 387 -0.61 -54.47 21.76
N GLN A 388 0.07 -55.43 22.38
CA GLN A 388 1.15 -56.15 21.71
C GLN A 388 0.63 -57.01 20.55
N GLN A 389 -0.54 -57.62 20.71
CA GLN A 389 -1.20 -58.40 19.67
C GLN A 389 -1.66 -57.51 18.51
N ARG A 390 -2.21 -56.34 18.81
CA ARG A 390 -2.58 -55.31 17.82
C ARG A 390 -1.38 -54.81 17.03
N ARG A 391 -0.25 -54.54 17.71
CA ARG A 391 1.01 -54.16 17.07
C ARG A 391 1.56 -55.29 16.19
N ALA A 392 1.45 -56.54 16.62
CA ALA A 392 1.85 -57.69 15.82
C ALA A 392 0.99 -57.82 14.55
N GLU A 393 -0.33 -57.63 14.64
CA GLU A 393 -1.24 -57.62 13.48
C GLU A 393 -0.96 -56.46 12.52
N LEU A 394 -0.77 -55.25 13.04
CA LEU A 394 -0.38 -54.08 12.25
C LEU A 394 0.98 -54.28 11.56
N SER A 395 1.95 -54.90 12.24
CA SER A 395 3.27 -55.21 11.65
C SER A 395 3.20 -56.25 10.54
N LYS A 396 2.25 -57.19 10.59
CA LYS A 396 2.00 -58.16 9.51
C LYS A 396 1.34 -57.50 8.30
N ASN A 397 0.53 -56.46 8.52
CA ASN A 397 -0.17 -55.73 7.46
C ASN A 397 0.71 -54.66 6.79
N LEU A 398 1.74 -54.16 7.47
CA LEU A 398 2.70 -53.19 6.94
C LEU A 398 3.88 -53.91 6.27
N GLN A 399 3.71 -54.33 5.00
CA GLN A 399 4.84 -54.74 4.12
C GLN A 399 5.67 -53.55 3.60
N ALA A 400 5.60 -52.38 4.23
CA ALA A 400 6.38 -51.21 3.85
C ALA A 400 7.65 -51.13 4.72
N PRO A 401 8.84 -50.87 4.13
CA PRO A 401 10.07 -50.71 4.88
C PRO A 401 9.93 -49.54 5.86
N ILE A 402 9.87 -49.86 7.16
CA ILE A 402 9.80 -48.87 8.23
C ILE A 402 11.11 -48.08 8.18
N ILE A 403 11.03 -46.84 7.70
CA ILE A 403 12.09 -45.86 7.84
C ILE A 403 12.21 -45.58 9.34
N LYS A 404 13.25 -46.14 9.97
CA LYS A 404 13.61 -45.87 11.37
C LYS A 404 13.98 -44.39 11.50
N THR A 405 12.99 -43.54 11.72
CA THR A 405 13.24 -42.16 12.12
C THR A 405 13.55 -42.15 13.62
N TYR A 406 14.81 -41.84 13.92
CA TYR A 406 15.30 -41.37 15.21
C TYR A 406 15.18 -42.33 16.42
N THR A 407 16.21 -43.16 16.61
CA THR A 407 16.59 -43.64 17.95
C THR A 407 17.39 -42.53 18.64
N ALA A 408 16.72 -41.68 19.41
CA ALA A 408 17.43 -40.89 20.41
C ALA A 408 17.84 -41.86 21.55
N PRO A 409 19.13 -41.99 21.89
CA PRO A 409 19.55 -42.79 23.03
C PRO A 409 19.02 -42.16 24.32
N LEU A 410 18.27 -42.95 25.10
CA LEU A 410 17.66 -42.56 26.37
C LEU A 410 18.67 -42.34 27.52
N ASP A 411 19.97 -42.51 27.26
CA ASP A 411 21.00 -42.55 28.30
C ASP A 411 21.82 -41.25 28.49
N VAL A 412 21.31 -40.08 28.07
CA VAL A 412 21.98 -38.78 28.33
C VAL A 412 21.17 -37.88 29.28
N GLN A 413 20.56 -38.48 30.30
CA GLN A 413 20.12 -37.77 31.51
C GLN A 413 20.83 -38.35 32.73
N VAL A 414 22.10 -37.98 32.92
CA VAL A 414 22.79 -38.11 34.20
C VAL A 414 23.57 -36.81 34.47
N LEU A 415 23.24 -36.21 35.62
CA LEU A 415 23.85 -35.08 36.36
C LEU A 415 23.58 -33.65 35.87
#